data_AF-A0A7T7NX35-F1
#
_entry.id   AF-A0A7T7NX35-F1
#
_cell.length_a   1.000
_cell.length_b   1.000
_cell.length_c   1.000
_cell.angle_alpha   90.00
_cell.angle_beta   90.00
_cell.angle_gamma   90.00
#
_symmetry.space_group_name_H-M   'P 1'
#
loop_
_entity.id
_entity.type
_entity.pdbx_description
1 polymer ?
#
loop_
_entity_poly.entity_id
_entity_poly.type
_entity_poly.pdbx_seq_one_letter_code
_entity_poly.pdbx_strand_id
1 'polypeptide(L)'
;MPQLQDTELRAQHTGKLLAYLSFLFAVCLVIHQVMIVDGQVVTYMLEHSGNKATENSINAINNSLRYIGILYILANATGVVALKNQHPYLWWFMLAVFISQIFNALLNPPILYTAIFHVKGFFGLIPYALVIVGSLVLAVMMIRVSVKRKSTFNR
;
A
#
# COMPACT_ATOMS: atom_id res chain seq x y z
N MET A 1 -34.84 -7.52 -15.45
CA MET A 1 -33.58 -8.22 -15.82
C MET A 1 -32.42 -7.29 -16.22
N PRO A 2 -32.61 -6.11 -16.85
CA PRO A 2 -31.49 -5.19 -17.17
C PRO A 2 -30.69 -4.69 -15.96
N GLN A 3 -31.36 -4.35 -14.86
CA GLN A 3 -30.71 -3.81 -13.65
C GLN A 3 -29.73 -4.77 -12.96
N LEU A 4 -29.99 -6.09 -13.02
CA LEU A 4 -29.10 -7.10 -12.46
C LEU A 4 -27.82 -7.20 -13.29
N GLN A 5 -27.96 -7.24 -14.61
CA GLN A 5 -26.85 -7.31 -15.55
C GLN A 5 -25.95 -6.06 -15.48
N ASP A 6 -26.53 -4.87 -15.31
CA ASP A 6 -25.78 -3.62 -15.08
C ASP A 6 -25.01 -3.63 -13.76
N THR A 7 -25.53 -4.28 -12.73
CA THR A 7 -24.90 -4.35 -11.41
C THR A 7 -23.71 -5.31 -11.44
N GLU A 8 -23.84 -6.46 -12.11
CA GLU A 8 -22.75 -7.40 -12.31
C GLU A 8 -21.61 -6.84 -13.18
N LEU A 9 -21.94 -6.16 -14.29
CA LEU A 9 -20.95 -5.48 -15.13
C LEU A 9 -20.13 -4.44 -14.35
N ARG A 10 -20.80 -3.63 -13.53
CA ARG A 10 -20.14 -2.64 -12.67
C ARG A 10 -19.25 -3.29 -11.61
N ALA A 11 -19.69 -4.39 -11.00
CA ALA A 11 -18.88 -5.15 -10.05
C ALA A 11 -17.63 -5.75 -10.71
N GLN A 12 -17.76 -6.27 -11.94
CA GLN A 12 -16.64 -6.79 -12.72
C GLN A 12 -15.63 -5.70 -13.11
N HIS A 13 -16.07 -4.56 -13.62
CA HIS A 13 -15.15 -3.46 -13.97
C HIS A 13 -14.41 -2.94 -12.74
N THR A 14 -15.13 -2.77 -11.63
CA THR A 14 -14.53 -2.31 -10.37
C THR A 14 -13.57 -3.35 -9.79
N GLY A 15 -13.93 -4.64 -9.86
CA GLY A 15 -13.06 -5.74 -9.43
C GLY A 15 -11.77 -5.82 -10.24
N LYS A 16 -11.85 -5.66 -11.57
CA LYS A 16 -10.65 -5.58 -12.44
C LYS A 16 -9.76 -4.40 -12.08
N LEU A 17 -10.34 -3.22 -11.89
CA LEU A 17 -9.60 -2.02 -11.50
C LEU A 17 -8.88 -2.21 -10.16
N LEU A 18 -9.59 -2.74 -9.15
CA LEU A 18 -8.99 -3.04 -7.84
C LEU A 18 -7.87 -4.06 -7.96
N ALA A 19 -8.08 -5.14 -8.72
CA ALA A 19 -7.07 -6.18 -8.91
C ALA A 19 -5.78 -5.63 -9.55
N TYR A 20 -5.89 -4.87 -10.65
CA TYR A 20 -4.73 -4.35 -11.36
C TYR A 20 -3.97 -3.31 -10.54
N LEU A 21 -4.68 -2.39 -9.87
CA LEU A 21 -4.02 -1.36 -9.06
C LEU A 21 -3.41 -1.94 -7.79
N SER A 22 -4.08 -2.88 -7.13
CA SER A 22 -3.51 -3.54 -5.94
C SER A 22 -2.29 -4.38 -6.32
N PHE A 23 -2.32 -5.05 -7.48
CA PHE A 23 -1.15 -5.75 -8.00
C PHE A 23 0.01 -4.78 -8.29
N LEU A 24 -0.26 -3.65 -8.94
CA LEU A 24 0.74 -2.61 -9.18
C LEU A 24 1.33 -2.10 -7.86
N PHE A 25 0.50 -1.83 -6.85
CA PHE A 25 0.96 -1.39 -5.54
C PHE A 25 1.81 -2.44 -4.83
N ALA A 26 1.44 -3.72 -4.92
CA ALA A 26 2.26 -4.81 -4.39
C ALA A 26 3.65 -4.83 -5.03
N VAL A 27 3.76 -4.66 -6.35
CA VAL A 27 5.04 -4.58 -7.06
C VAL A 27 5.85 -3.36 -6.61
N CYS A 28 5.23 -2.18 -6.52
CA CYS A 28 5.89 -0.97 -6.03
C CYS A 28 6.39 -1.11 -4.59
N LEU A 29 5.62 -1.77 -3.72
CA LEU A 29 6.02 -2.06 -2.34
C LEU A 29 7.20 -3.04 -2.28
N VAL A 30 7.24 -4.06 -3.14
CA VAL A 30 8.40 -4.97 -3.22
C VAL A 30 9.65 -4.16 -3.57
N ILE A 31 9.58 -3.29 -4.58
CA ILE A 31 10.71 -2.44 -4.96
C ILE A 31 11.13 -1.54 -3.80
N HIS A 32 10.17 -0.88 -3.15
CA HIS A 32 10.45 0.00 -2.01
C HIS A 32 11.09 -0.76 -0.84
N GLN A 33 10.52 -1.90 -0.44
CA GLN A 33 10.92 -2.61 0.77
C GLN A 33 12.19 -3.44 0.60
N VAL A 34 12.44 -3.98 -0.60
CA VAL A 34 13.58 -4.87 -0.87
C VAL A 34 14.77 -4.10 -1.45
N MET A 35 14.52 -3.13 -2.33
CA MET A 35 15.59 -2.45 -3.07
C MET A 35 15.94 -1.07 -2.51
N ILE A 36 14.96 -0.31 -2.03
CA ILE A 36 15.17 1.09 -1.61
C ILE A 36 15.52 1.17 -0.12
N VAL A 37 14.69 0.57 0.74
CA VAL A 37 14.88 0.58 2.20
C VAL A 37 15.88 -0.51 2.59
N ASP A 38 17.17 -0.17 2.49
CA ASP A 38 18.28 -1.05 2.83
C ASP A 38 19.05 -0.56 4.06
N GLY A 39 20.10 -1.30 4.43
CA GLY A 39 20.93 -0.96 5.58
C GLY A 39 21.55 0.44 5.49
N GLN A 40 21.89 0.92 4.29
CA GLN A 40 22.47 2.26 4.10
C GLN A 40 21.47 3.36 4.46
N VAL A 41 20.22 3.21 4.04
CA VAL A 41 19.13 4.15 4.40
C VAL A 41 18.89 4.14 5.91
N VAL A 42 18.87 2.96 6.54
CA VAL A 42 18.64 2.83 7.99
C VAL A 42 19.82 3.40 8.79
N THR A 43 21.06 3.16 8.36
CA THR A 43 22.26 3.74 8.96
C THR A 43 22.21 5.26 8.89
N TYR A 44 21.95 5.82 7.71
CA TYR A 44 21.82 7.27 7.54
C TYR A 44 20.75 7.82 8.47
N MET A 45 19.58 7.18 8.53
CA MET A 45 18.48 7.58 9.40
C MET A 45 18.89 7.59 10.88
N LEU A 46 19.59 6.55 11.35
CA LEU A 46 20.04 6.45 12.74
C LEU A 46 21.05 7.53 13.10
N GLU A 47 22.10 7.70 12.28
CA GLU A 47 23.16 8.68 12.51
C GLU A 47 22.59 10.11 12.53
N HIS A 48 21.69 10.42 11.59
CA HIS A 48 21.07 11.75 11.48
C HIS A 48 19.90 11.97 12.45
N SER A 49 19.51 10.93 13.21
CA SER A 49 18.60 11.05 14.35
C SER A 49 19.33 11.14 15.69
N GLY A 50 20.66 11.24 15.69
CA GLY A 50 21.48 11.26 16.91
C GLY A 50 21.60 9.90 17.60
N ASN A 51 21.21 8.81 16.94
CA ASN A 51 21.29 7.45 17.46
C ASN A 51 22.56 6.75 16.99
N LYS A 52 23.07 5.81 17.78
CA LYS A 52 24.21 4.97 17.37
C LYS A 52 23.75 3.93 16.35
N ALA A 53 24.32 3.98 15.15
CA ALA A 53 24.10 2.99 14.10
C ALA A 53 24.89 1.69 14.38
N THR A 54 24.48 0.95 15.40
CA THR A 54 25.02 -0.39 15.67
C THR A 54 24.38 -1.41 14.73
N GLU A 55 25.10 -2.49 14.42
CA GLU A 55 24.59 -3.58 13.58
C GLU A 55 23.25 -4.14 14.10
N ASN A 56 23.12 -4.30 15.42
CA ASN A 56 21.88 -4.74 16.06
C ASN A 56 20.72 -3.75 15.83
N SER A 57 20.97 -2.44 15.98
CA SER A 57 19.95 -1.41 15.76
C SER A 57 19.50 -1.34 14.30
N ILE A 58 20.44 -1.44 13.37
CA ILE A 58 20.17 -1.45 11.93
C ILE A 58 19.33 -2.67 11.57
N ASN A 59 19.72 -3.85 12.03
CA ASN A 59 19.01 -5.10 11.76
C ASN A 59 17.60 -5.10 12.36
N ALA A 60 17.44 -4.61 13.59
CA ALA A 60 16.13 -4.53 14.24
C ALA A 60 15.15 -3.63 13.47
N ILE A 61 15.58 -2.44 13.06
CA ILE A 61 14.75 -1.50 12.30
C ILE A 61 14.46 -2.06 10.90
N ASN A 62 15.48 -2.54 10.19
CA ASN A 62 15.32 -3.10 8.85
C ASN A 62 14.34 -4.29 8.86
N ASN A 63 14.46 -5.19 9.83
CA ASN A 63 13.52 -6.30 9.98
C ASN A 63 12.10 -5.81 10.28
N SER A 64 11.93 -4.86 11.20
CA SER A 64 10.61 -4.27 11.51
C SER A 64 9.94 -3.67 10.27
N LEU A 65 10.68 -2.84 9.52
CA LEU A 65 10.20 -2.25 8.27
C LEU A 65 9.85 -3.33 7.23
N ARG A 66 10.68 -4.38 7.10
CA ARG A 66 10.43 -5.50 6.18
C ARG A 66 9.19 -6.29 6.55
N TYR A 67 8.97 -6.58 7.81
CA TYR A 67 7.76 -7.29 8.25
C TYR A 67 6.50 -6.50 7.90
N ILE A 68 6.48 -5.21 8.20
CA ILE A 68 5.36 -4.33 7.85
C ILE A 68 5.15 -4.29 6.33
N GLY A 69 6.23 -4.12 5.57
CA GLY A 69 6.17 -4.09 4.10
C GLY A 69 5.64 -5.40 3.50
N ILE A 70 6.09 -6.56 3.99
CA ILE A 70 5.61 -7.88 3.54
C ILE A 70 4.11 -8.04 3.80
N LEU A 71 3.62 -7.62 4.97
CA LEU A 71 2.20 -7.67 5.29
C LEU A 71 1.38 -6.83 4.31
N TYR A 72 1.84 -5.62 3.96
CA TYR A 72 1.16 -4.80 2.96
C TYR A 72 1.23 -5.37 1.55
N ILE A 73 2.34 -6.00 1.16
CA ILE A 73 2.47 -6.70 -0.13
C ILE A 73 1.44 -7.83 -0.22
N LEU A 74 1.36 -8.68 0.79
CA LEU A 74 0.39 -9.77 0.84
C LEU A 74 -1.05 -9.25 0.85
N ALA A 75 -1.32 -8.20 1.63
CA ALA A 75 -2.64 -7.59 1.69
C ALA A 75 -3.06 -7.03 0.32
N ASN A 76 -2.17 -6.33 -0.39
CA ASN A 76 -2.44 -5.84 -1.75
C ASN A 76 -2.59 -6.99 -2.76
N ALA A 77 -1.83 -8.08 -2.62
CA ALA A 77 -1.97 -9.26 -3.47
C ALA A 77 -3.36 -9.90 -3.37
N THR A 78 -4.04 -9.82 -2.22
CA THR A 78 -5.43 -10.29 -2.08
C THR A 78 -6.40 -9.55 -3.01
N GLY A 79 -6.09 -8.33 -3.43
CA GLY A 79 -6.90 -7.56 -4.38
C GLY A 79 -7.08 -8.28 -5.73
N VAL A 80 -6.14 -9.15 -6.12
CA VAL A 80 -6.23 -9.96 -7.35
C VAL A 80 -7.42 -10.94 -7.29
N VAL A 81 -7.84 -11.35 -6.08
CA VAL A 81 -9.02 -12.19 -5.89
C VAL A 81 -10.29 -11.52 -6.43
N ALA A 82 -10.33 -10.18 -6.51
CA ALA A 82 -11.47 -9.43 -7.05
C ALA A 82 -11.76 -9.71 -8.53
N LEU A 83 -10.81 -10.32 -9.28
CA LEU A 83 -11.04 -10.79 -10.65
C LEU A 83 -12.06 -11.93 -10.72
N LYS A 84 -12.04 -12.83 -9.73
CA LYS A 84 -12.91 -14.02 -9.70
C LYS A 84 -13.99 -13.95 -8.64
N ASN A 85 -13.71 -13.33 -7.48
CA ASN A 85 -14.63 -13.29 -6.35
C ASN A 85 -14.81 -11.85 -5.83
N GLN A 86 -16.02 -11.33 -6.01
CA GLN A 86 -16.42 -9.96 -5.64
C GLN A 86 -17.27 -10.02 -4.38
N HIS A 87 -16.71 -10.53 -3.29
CA HIS A 87 -17.42 -10.63 -2.02
C HIS A 87 -17.37 -9.29 -1.25
N PRO A 88 -18.45 -8.83 -0.59
CA PRO A 88 -18.45 -7.59 0.19
C PRO A 88 -17.32 -7.48 1.21
N TYR A 89 -16.90 -8.60 1.84
CA TYR A 89 -15.75 -8.59 2.74
C TYR A 89 -14.43 -8.21 2.06
N LEU A 90 -14.22 -8.61 0.80
CA LEU A 90 -13.02 -8.20 0.06
C LEU A 90 -13.02 -6.68 -0.18
N TRP A 91 -14.18 -6.08 -0.45
CA TRP A 91 -14.31 -4.63 -0.57
C TRP A 91 -13.86 -3.90 0.70
N TRP A 92 -14.39 -4.29 1.85
CA TRP A 92 -14.05 -3.64 3.12
C TRP A 92 -12.62 -3.94 3.57
N PHE A 93 -12.12 -5.15 3.31
CA PHE A 93 -10.73 -5.50 3.55
C PHE A 93 -9.79 -4.60 2.74
N MET A 94 -10.00 -4.48 1.43
CA MET A 94 -9.16 -3.63 0.58
C MET A 94 -9.23 -2.16 0.99
N LEU A 95 -10.41 -1.66 1.37
CA LEU A 95 -10.53 -0.31 1.91
C LEU A 95 -9.68 -0.12 3.17
N ALA A 96 -9.75 -1.07 4.12
CA ALA A 96 -8.97 -1.02 5.34
C ALA A 96 -7.46 -1.04 5.05
N VAL A 97 -7.01 -1.84 4.07
CA VAL A 97 -5.61 -1.89 3.62
C VAL A 97 -5.14 -0.55 3.06
N PHE A 98 -5.92 0.09 2.18
CA PHE A 98 -5.55 1.39 1.61
C PHE A 98 -5.50 2.48 2.67
N ILE A 99 -6.46 2.50 3.60
CA ILE A 99 -6.47 3.46 4.70
C ILE A 99 -5.28 3.22 5.65
N SER A 100 -5.05 1.99 6.10
CA SER A 100 -3.97 1.69 7.03
C SER A 100 -2.61 2.00 6.42
N GLN A 101 -2.44 1.79 5.11
CA GLN A 101 -1.22 2.15 4.41
C GLN A 101 -0.95 3.66 4.38
N ILE A 102 -1.99 4.49 4.22
CA ILE A 102 -1.87 5.94 4.32
C ILE A 102 -1.44 6.33 5.75
N PHE A 103 -2.08 5.76 6.77
CA PHE A 103 -1.69 6.00 8.16
C PHE A 103 -0.26 5.55 8.44
N ASN A 104 0.16 4.40 7.92
CA ASN A 104 1.52 3.92 8.05
C ASN A 104 2.54 4.90 7.46
N ALA A 105 2.23 5.52 6.31
CA ALA A 105 3.08 6.57 5.75
C ALA A 105 3.13 7.83 6.62
N LEU A 106 2.03 8.20 7.27
CA LEU A 106 2.00 9.35 8.18
C LEU A 106 2.73 9.10 9.50
N LEU A 107 2.70 7.86 10.00
CA LEU A 107 3.37 7.45 11.24
C LEU A 107 4.87 7.20 11.06
N ASN A 108 5.30 6.87 9.83
CA ASN A 108 6.71 6.73 9.52
C ASN A 108 7.44 8.06 9.75
N PRO A 109 8.63 8.02 10.37
CA PRO A 109 9.31 9.23 10.78
C PRO A 109 9.79 10.00 9.53
N PRO A 110 9.67 11.35 9.49
CA PRO A 110 10.09 12.14 8.33
C PRO A 110 11.55 11.93 7.92
N ILE A 111 12.41 11.57 8.88
CA ILE A 111 13.82 11.25 8.64
C ILE A 111 14.01 10.03 7.72
N LEU A 112 13.06 9.09 7.66
CA LEU A 112 13.11 7.97 6.73
C LEU A 112 13.05 8.45 5.28
N TYR A 113 12.16 9.40 4.96
CA TYR A 113 12.00 9.93 3.61
C TYR A 113 13.20 10.76 3.16
N THR A 114 13.75 11.56 4.07
CA THR A 114 14.98 12.32 3.79
C THR A 114 16.17 11.39 3.62
N ALA A 115 16.30 10.34 4.44
CA ALA A 115 17.33 9.32 4.30
C ALA A 115 17.28 8.63 2.93
N ILE A 116 16.08 8.23 2.48
CA ILE A 116 15.90 7.66 1.15
C ILE A 116 16.31 8.66 0.07
N PHE A 117 15.88 9.92 0.18
CA PHE A 117 16.24 10.97 -0.78
C PHE A 117 17.77 11.19 -0.86
N HIS A 118 18.45 11.20 0.28
CA HIS A 118 19.90 11.42 0.33
C HIS A 118 20.70 10.21 -0.16
N VAL A 119 20.27 8.99 0.15
CA VAL A 119 21.02 7.76 -0.19
C VAL A 119 20.68 7.23 -1.58
N LYS A 120 19.40 7.27 -1.98
CA LYS A 120 18.88 6.68 -3.24
C LYS A 120 18.41 7.72 -4.25
N GLY A 121 18.41 9.00 -3.89
CA GLY A 121 17.94 10.08 -4.75
C GLY A 121 16.42 10.15 -4.87
N PHE A 122 15.95 11.13 -5.65
CA PHE A 122 14.52 11.40 -5.86
C PHE A 122 13.73 10.18 -6.35
N PHE A 123 14.30 9.41 -7.29
CA PHE A 123 13.63 8.23 -7.86
C PHE A 123 13.37 7.13 -6.82
N GLY A 124 14.11 7.09 -5.71
CA GLY A 124 13.88 6.17 -4.60
C GLY A 124 12.56 6.42 -3.85
N LEU A 125 11.98 7.63 -3.94
CA LEU A 125 10.71 7.94 -3.29
C LEU A 125 9.49 7.57 -4.13
N ILE A 126 9.65 7.46 -5.44
CA ILE A 126 8.55 7.31 -6.39
C ILE A 126 7.69 6.07 -6.13
N PRO A 127 8.27 4.86 -5.93
CA PRO A 127 7.44 3.65 -5.74
C PRO A 127 6.52 3.77 -4.54
N TYR A 128 7.01 4.34 -3.43
CA TYR A 128 6.20 4.51 -2.23
C TYR A 128 5.18 5.64 -2.39
N ALA A 129 5.58 6.78 -2.95
CA ALA A 129 4.67 7.90 -3.21
C ALA A 129 3.49 7.49 -4.11
N LEU A 130 3.76 6.70 -5.16
CA LEU A 130 2.73 6.15 -6.04
C LEU A 130 1.72 5.31 -5.27
N VAL A 131 2.20 4.44 -4.38
CA VAL A 131 1.35 3.60 -3.53
C VAL A 131 0.48 4.46 -2.60
N ILE A 132 1.04 5.47 -1.94
CA ILE A 132 0.26 6.31 -1.01
C ILE A 132 -0.79 7.15 -1.73
N VAL A 133 -0.42 7.83 -2.83
CA VAL A 133 -1.36 8.64 -3.62
C VAL A 133 -2.43 7.76 -4.26
N GLY A 134 -2.04 6.61 -4.81
CA GLY A 134 -2.94 5.64 -5.40
C GLY A 134 -3.93 5.06 -4.38
N SER A 135 -3.44 4.68 -3.20
CA SER A 135 -4.28 4.21 -2.09
C SER A 135 -5.24 5.28 -1.61
N LEU A 136 -4.85 6.55 -1.56
CA LEU A 136 -5.76 7.65 -1.23
C LEU A 136 -6.88 7.80 -2.26
N VAL A 137 -6.56 7.78 -3.55
CA VAL A 137 -7.54 7.88 -4.63
C VAL A 137 -8.53 6.71 -4.57
N LEU A 138 -8.04 5.48 -4.37
CA LEU A 138 -8.89 4.29 -4.25
C LEU A 138 -9.74 4.31 -2.99
N ALA A 139 -9.18 4.69 -1.83
CA ALA A 139 -9.93 4.80 -0.59
C ALA A 139 -11.09 5.81 -0.73
N VAL A 140 -10.83 6.99 -1.31
CA VAL A 140 -11.87 8.00 -1.56
C VAL A 140 -12.96 7.47 -2.51
N MET A 141 -12.55 6.80 -3.59
CA MET A 141 -13.49 6.19 -4.54
C MET A 141 -14.37 5.14 -3.85
N MET A 142 -13.76 4.26 -3.05
CA MET A 142 -14.47 3.21 -2.33
C MET A 142 -15.41 3.78 -1.26
N ILE A 143 -14.98 4.78 -0.50
CA ILE A 143 -15.84 5.47 0.49
C ILE A 143 -17.02 6.14 -0.19
N ARG A 144 -16.80 6.91 -1.27
CA ARG A 144 -17.89 7.56 -2.02
C ARG A 144 -18.93 6.57 -2.50
N VAL A 145 -18.48 5.41 -2.96
CA VAL A 145 -19.35 4.32 -3.38
C VAL A 145 -20.08 3.69 -2.20
N SER A 146 -19.37 3.44 -1.10
CA SER A 146 -19.95 2.84 0.11
C SER A 146 -21.00 3.74 0.77
N VAL A 147 -20.85 5.06 0.71
CA VAL A 147 -21.88 6.00 1.20
C VAL A 147 -23.18 5.88 0.39
N LYS A 148 -23.09 5.68 -0.93
CA LYS A 148 -24.28 5.60 -1.79
C LYS A 148 -24.97 4.23 -1.78
N ARG A 149 -24.21 3.14 -1.64
CA ARG A 149 -24.73 1.77 -1.86
C ARG A 149 -24.12 0.69 -0.94
N LYS A 150 -23.48 1.08 0.17
CA LYS A 150 -22.72 0.23 1.12
C LYS A 150 -21.48 -0.46 0.51
N SER A 151 -21.61 -1.18 -0.60
CA SER A 151 -20.48 -1.77 -1.33
C SER A 151 -20.86 -2.06 -2.79
N THR A 152 -19.91 -1.95 -3.72
CA THR A 152 -20.12 -2.39 -5.12
C THR A 152 -20.32 -3.90 -5.22
N PHE A 153 -19.84 -4.64 -4.23
CA PHE A 153 -19.87 -6.10 -4.19
C PHE A 153 -21.10 -6.65 -3.46
N ASN A 154 -21.92 -5.79 -2.85
CA ASN A 154 -23.20 -6.18 -2.27
C ASN A 154 -24.23 -6.28 -3.41
N ARG A 155 -24.52 -7.52 -3.82
CA ARG A 155 -25.49 -7.85 -4.88
C ARG A 155 -26.88 -8.01 -4.29
#